data_AF-A0A258BAV7-F1
#
_entry.id   AF-A0A258BAV7-F1
#
_cell.length_a   1.000
_cell.length_b   1.000
_cell.length_c   1.000
_cell.angle_alpha   90.00
_cell.angle_beta   90.00
_cell.angle_gamma   90.00
#
_symmetry.space_group_name_H-M   'P 1'
#
loop_
_entity.id
_entity.type
_entity.pdbx_description
1 polymer ?
#
loop_
_entity_poly.entity_id
_entity_poly.type
_entity_poly.pdbx_seq_one_letter_code
_entity_poly.pdbx_strand_id
1 'polypeptide(L)'
;MRFFVVCPGGLEVPLAQELAVIAQRPDSKALGAWVIDPTPTSPTGGVGLAAPISAAMALNLHSRIASRVLLQMAQAPYRQEEDLYKLASGLAW
;
A
#
# COMPACT_ATOMS: atom_id res chain seq x y z
N MET A 1 8.62 -0.82 -3.82
CA MET A 1 7.33 -1.39 -4.30
C MET A 1 6.20 -0.48 -3.85
N ARG A 2 5.04 -0.52 -4.52
CA ARG A 2 3.89 0.31 -4.16
C ARG A 2 2.80 -0.53 -3.49
N PHE A 3 2.29 -0.02 -2.37
CA PHE A 3 1.24 -0.64 -1.58
C PHE A 3 0.03 0.28 -1.48
N PHE A 4 -1.13 -0.32 -1.25
CA PHE A 4 -2.33 0.38 -0.81
C PHE A 4 -2.84 -0.29 0.47
N VAL A 5 -2.92 0.50 1.54
CA VAL A 5 -3.35 0.04 2.86
C VAL A 5 -4.80 0.47 3.06
N VAL A 6 -5.70 -0.49 3.06
CA VAL A 6 -7.16 -0.28 3.09
C VAL A 6 -7.62 0.00 4.50
N CYS A 7 -8.54 0.95 4.69
CA CYS A 7 -9.22 1.19 5.97
C CYS A 7 -10.69 1.60 5.75
N PRO A 8 -11.54 1.53 6.79
CA PRO A 8 -12.85 2.16 6.77
C PRO A 8 -12.74 3.66 6.44
N GLY A 9 -13.72 4.18 5.70
CA GLY A 9 -13.75 5.60 5.34
C GLY A 9 -13.79 6.51 6.58
N GLY A 10 -13.00 7.57 6.56
CA GLY A 10 -12.80 8.49 7.69
C GLY A 10 -11.61 8.13 8.59
N LEU A 11 -10.99 6.95 8.39
CA LEU A 11 -9.80 6.53 9.14
C LEU A 11 -8.48 6.72 8.37
N GLU A 12 -8.49 7.38 7.21
CA GLU A 12 -7.30 7.58 6.39
C GLU A 12 -6.24 8.43 7.12
N VAL A 13 -6.65 9.45 7.87
CA VAL A 13 -5.74 10.29 8.67
C VAL A 13 -5.08 9.51 9.81
N PRO A 14 -5.83 8.84 10.71
CA PRO A 14 -5.20 8.03 11.76
C PRO A 14 -4.42 6.84 11.19
N LEU A 15 -4.84 6.25 10.06
CA LEU A 15 -4.04 5.24 9.36
C LEU A 15 -2.70 5.82 8.90
N ALA A 16 -2.67 6.97 8.24
CA ALA A 16 -1.41 7.59 7.80
C ALA A 16 -0.46 7.88 8.98
N GLN A 17 -1.01 8.31 10.12
CA GLN A 17 -0.23 8.50 11.35
C GLN A 17 0.34 7.17 11.87
N GLU A 18 -0.48 6.11 11.91
CA GLU A 18 -0.04 4.76 12.31
C GLU A 18 1.06 4.24 11.38
N LEU A 19 0.90 4.39 10.06
CA LEU A 19 1.91 4.00 9.07
C LEU A 19 3.24 4.74 9.29
N ALA A 20 3.19 6.04 9.64
CA ALA A 20 4.39 6.80 9.96
C ALA A 20 5.09 6.28 11.22
N VAL A 21 4.32 5.88 12.25
CA VAL A 21 4.88 5.25 13.45
C VAL A 21 5.50 3.89 13.12
N ILE A 22 4.82 3.06 12.32
CA ILE A 22 5.33 1.75 11.90
C ILE A 22 6.65 1.90 11.13
N ALA A 23 6.72 2.86 10.20
CA ALA A 23 7.92 3.11 9.39
C ALA A 23 9.13 3.54 10.24
N GLN A 24 8.91 4.16 11.40
CA GLN A 24 9.99 4.60 12.30
C GLN A 24 10.48 3.52 13.27
N ARG A 25 9.78 2.39 13.38
CA ARG A 25 10.22 1.31 14.28
C ARG A 25 11.61 0.78 13.86
N PRO A 26 12.47 0.35 14.80
CA PRO A 26 13.83 -0.09 14.46
C PRO A 26 13.87 -1.24 13.46
N ASP A 27 12.95 -2.21 13.62
CA ASP A 27 12.76 -3.34 12.71
C ASP A 27 12.35 -2.85 11.31
N SER A 28 11.33 -1.99 11.21
CA SER A 28 10.86 -1.45 9.92
C SER A 28 11.86 -0.54 9.21
N LYS A 29 12.57 0.31 9.96
CA LYS A 29 13.57 1.24 9.44
C LYS A 29 14.78 0.51 8.87
N ALA A 30 15.16 -0.62 9.47
CA ALA A 30 16.22 -1.48 8.95
C ALA A 30 15.88 -2.13 7.60
N LEU A 31 14.58 -2.27 7.27
CA LEU A 31 14.14 -2.85 6.00
C LEU A 31 14.35 -1.93 4.81
N GLY A 32 14.41 -0.61 5.02
CA GLY A 32 14.67 0.39 4.00
C GLY A 32 13.80 1.64 4.12
N ALA A 33 13.77 2.46 3.08
CA ALA A 33 13.05 3.73 3.05
C ALA A 33 11.56 3.54 2.73
N TRP A 34 10.71 4.29 3.43
CA TRP A 34 9.26 4.31 3.25
C TRP A 34 8.83 5.71 2.81
N VAL A 35 7.93 5.79 1.85
CA VAL A 35 7.29 7.03 1.41
C VAL A 35 5.79 6.85 1.52
N ILE A 36 5.15 7.55 2.45
CA ILE A 36 3.71 7.48 2.66
C ILE A 36 3.07 8.60 1.85
N ASP A 37 2.07 8.27 1.02
CA ASP A 37 1.38 9.26 0.21
C ASP A 37 0.57 10.21 1.12
N PRO A 38 0.33 11.46 0.70
CA PRO A 38 -0.52 12.38 1.45
C PRO A 38 -1.91 11.78 1.71
N THR A 39 -2.47 12.09 2.88
CA THR A 39 -3.85 11.71 3.17
C THR A 39 -4.79 12.33 2.13
N PRO A 40 -5.66 11.54 1.50
CA PRO A 40 -6.53 12.04 0.45
C PRO A 40 -7.55 13.03 1.02
N THR A 41 -7.93 14.02 0.22
CA THR A 41 -8.89 15.08 0.59
C THR A 41 -10.35 14.62 0.57
N SER A 42 -10.59 13.40 0.10
CA SER A 42 -11.88 12.71 0.08
C SER A 42 -11.66 11.26 0.52
N PRO A 43 -12.65 10.58 1.14
CA PRO A 43 -12.50 9.19 1.58
C PRO A 43 -12.25 8.26 0.39
N THR A 44 -11.00 7.80 0.23
CA THR A 44 -10.63 6.79 -0.78
C THR A 44 -10.61 5.38 -0.20
N GLY A 45 -10.84 5.22 1.11
CA GLY A 45 -10.85 3.92 1.78
C GLY A 45 -9.46 3.34 2.03
N GLY A 46 -8.43 4.18 2.10
CA GLY A 46 -7.06 3.73 2.36
C GLY A 46 -5.98 4.76 2.05
N VAL A 47 -4.74 4.37 2.35
CA VAL A 47 -3.53 5.19 2.17
C VAL A 47 -2.53 4.45 1.28
N GLY A 48 -2.01 5.13 0.27
CA GLY A 48 -0.93 4.64 -0.58
C GLY A 48 0.45 4.82 0.08
N LEU A 49 1.38 3.92 -0.21
CA LEU A 49 2.78 4.09 0.18
C LEU A 49 3.72 3.35 -0.75
N ALA A 50 4.99 3.78 -0.79
CA ALA A 50 6.09 3.06 -1.39
C ALA A 50 7.07 2.57 -0.31
N ALA A 51 7.39 1.27 -0.34
CA ALA A 51 8.33 0.65 0.59
C ALA A 51 8.97 -0.63 -0.01
N PRO A 52 10.04 -1.18 0.59
CA PRO A 52 10.57 -2.50 0.22
C PRO A 52 9.54 -3.62 0.40
N ILE A 53 9.70 -4.76 -0.27
CA ILE A 53 8.73 -5.88 -0.16
C ILE A 53 8.59 -6.39 1.29
N SER A 54 9.69 -6.37 2.05
CA SER A 54 9.74 -6.76 3.46
C SER A 54 8.85 -5.88 4.35
N ALA A 55 8.54 -4.66 3.92
CA ALA A 55 7.59 -3.78 4.61
C ALA A 55 6.18 -4.39 4.70
N ALA A 56 5.81 -5.29 3.79
CA ALA A 56 4.53 -5.99 3.83
C ALA A 56 4.32 -6.72 5.16
N MET A 57 5.36 -7.36 5.70
CA MET A 57 5.29 -8.04 7.00
C MET A 57 5.08 -7.04 8.14
N ALA A 58 5.84 -5.94 8.16
CA ALA A 58 5.72 -4.92 9.19
C ALA A 58 4.34 -4.24 9.18
N LEU A 59 3.79 -3.97 7.99
CA LEU A 59 2.44 -3.43 7.82
C LEU A 59 1.37 -4.36 8.41
N ASN A 60 1.43 -5.66 8.08
CA ASN A 60 0.46 -6.65 8.57
C ASN A 60 0.62 -6.94 10.07
N LEU A 61 1.84 -6.90 10.60
CA LEU A 61 2.11 -7.23 12.00
C LEU A 61 1.71 -6.10 12.95
N HIS A 62 1.94 -4.84 12.55
CA HIS A 62 1.88 -3.70 13.47
C HIS A 62 0.65 -2.80 13.28
N SER A 63 0.00 -2.85 12.11
CA SER A 63 -1.19 -2.03 11.87
C SER A 63 -2.40 -2.54 12.65
N ARG A 64 -3.15 -1.64 13.28
CA ARG A 64 -4.40 -1.94 13.99
C ARG A 64 -5.62 -1.32 13.31
N ILE A 65 -5.39 -0.40 12.37
CA ILE A 65 -6.43 0.29 11.61
C ILE A 65 -6.64 -0.37 10.24
N ALA A 66 -5.58 -0.88 9.62
CA ALA A 66 -5.67 -1.46 8.30
C ALA A 66 -6.60 -2.69 8.30
N SER A 67 -7.52 -2.71 7.34
CA SER A 67 -8.34 -3.89 7.04
C SER A 67 -7.62 -4.85 6.10
N ARG A 68 -6.81 -4.33 5.17
CA ARG A 68 -5.99 -5.11 4.21
C ARG A 68 -4.76 -4.34 3.77
N VAL A 69 -3.68 -5.06 3.47
CA VAL A 69 -2.47 -4.51 2.85
C VAL A 69 -2.32 -5.12 1.47
N LEU A 70 -2.40 -4.30 0.42
CA LEU A 70 -2.35 -4.75 -0.97
C LEU A 70 -1.05 -4.32 -1.63
N LEU A 71 -0.39 -5.23 -2.34
CA LEU A 71 0.76 -4.93 -3.20
C LEU A 71 0.27 -4.66 -4.62
N GLN A 72 0.67 -3.55 -5.21
CA GLN A 72 0.36 -3.26 -6.61
C GLN A 72 1.28 -4.07 -7.53
N MET A 73 0.71 -5.06 -8.23
CA MET A 73 1.45 -5.93 -9.15
C MET A 73 1.70 -5.27 -10.51
N ALA A 74 0.71 -4.57 -11.05
CA ALA A 74 0.81 -3.85 -12.33
C ALA A 74 -0.17 -2.67 -12.39
N GLN A 75 0.09 -1.72 -13.30
CA GLN A 75 -0.81 -0.63 -13.66
C GLN A 75 -0.55 -0.22 -15.11
N ALA A 76 -1.59 -0.23 -15.92
CA ALA A 76 -1.54 0.19 -17.32
C ALA A 76 -2.92 0.75 -17.75
N PRO A 77 -2.98 1.59 -18.80
CA PRO A 77 -4.25 1.93 -19.42
C PRO A 77 -4.91 0.69 -20.04
N TYR A 78 -6.24 0.70 -20.12
CA TYR A 78 -7.06 -0.39 -20.64
C TYR A 78 -8.12 0.17 -21.59
N ARG A 79 -8.26 -0.41 -22.78
CA ARG A 79 -9.33 -0.04 -23.73
C ARG A 79 -10.20 -1.22 -24.14
N GLN A 80 -9.61 -2.41 -24.27
CA GLN A 80 -10.28 -3.64 -24.71
C GLN A 80 -9.73 -4.84 -23.95
N GLU A 81 -10.49 -5.93 -23.89
CA GLU A 81 -10.24 -7.10 -23.04
C GLU A 81 -8.83 -7.70 -23.24
N GLU A 82 -8.31 -7.64 -24.47
CA GLU A 82 -6.95 -8.08 -24.82
C GLU A 82 -5.86 -7.35 -24.00
N ASP A 83 -6.07 -6.07 -23.67
CA ASP A 83 -5.13 -5.29 -22.87
C ASP A 83 -5.03 -5.83 -21.44
N LEU A 84 -6.16 -6.26 -20.83
CA LEU A 84 -6.17 -6.92 -19.52
C LEU A 84 -5.46 -8.26 -19.58
N TYR A 85 -5.74 -9.06 -20.62
CA TYR A 85 -5.13 -10.37 -20.78
C TYR A 85 -3.61 -10.25 -20.90
N LYS A 86 -3.10 -9.35 -21.75
CA LYS A 86 -1.66 -9.10 -21.89
C LYS A 86 -1.03 -8.58 -20.60
N LEU A 87 -1.68 -7.67 -19.89
CA LEU A 87 -1.16 -7.14 -18.63
C LEU A 87 -1.07 -8.23 -17.56
N ALA A 88 -2.13 -9.03 -17.39
CA ALA A 88 -2.19 -10.08 -16.39
C ALA A 88 -1.25 -11.24 -16.74
N SER A 89 -1.24 -11.73 -17.99
CA SER A 89 -0.37 -12.84 -18.41
C SER A 89 1.12 -12.47 -18.42
N GLY A 90 1.46 -11.18 -18.55
CA GLY A 90 2.83 -10.70 -18.47
C GLY A 90 3.41 -10.66 -17.04
N LEU A 91 2.60 -10.89 -16.01
CA LEU A 91 3.08 -11.02 -14.64
C LEU A 91 3.76 -12.37 -14.42
N ALA A 92 4.82 -12.36 -13.61
CA ALA A 92 5.45 -13.59 -13.12
C ALA A 92 4.63 -14.16 -11.95
N TRP A 93 3.54 -14.87 -12.27
CA TRP A 93 2.70 -15.61 -11.32
C TRP A 93 3.47 -16.77 -10.67
#